data_AF-W8YH70-F1
#
_entry.id   AF-W8YH70-F1
#
_cell.length_a   1.000
_cell.length_b   1.000
_cell.length_c   1.000
_cell.angle_alpha   90.00
_cell.angle_beta   90.00
_cell.angle_gamma   90.00
#
_symmetry.space_group_name_H-M   'P 1'
#
loop_
_entity.id
_entity.type
_entity.pdbx_description
1 polymer ?
#
loop_
_entity_poly.entity_id
_entity_poly.type
_entity_poly.pdbx_seq_one_letter_code
_entity_poly.pdbx_strand_id
1 'polypeptide(L)'
;MVNEWIGSGPWQGWRLTTEHAASSFGQPVLVDPDGRAYTPVDIRAKVYQSDLARQIGSTRAAITGRINRGTLPPFDGVDSVGRSYWFESTIKDVT
;
A
#
# COMPACT_ATOMS: atom_id res chain seq x y z
N MET A 1 -16.02 -17.09 18.85
CA MET A 1 -15.28 -17.16 17.57
C MET A 1 -13.83 -16.85 17.88
N VAL A 2 -12.88 -17.58 17.30
CA VAL A 2 -11.46 -17.28 17.49
C VAL A 2 -11.18 -16.01 16.69
N ASN A 3 -10.94 -14.88 17.38
CA ASN A 3 -10.66 -13.56 16.79
C ASN A 3 -9.21 -13.43 16.28
N GLU A 4 -8.49 -14.55 16.23
CA GLU A 4 -7.05 -14.56 16.13
C GLU A 4 -6.57 -15.80 15.39
N TRP A 5 -5.87 -15.59 14.28
CA TRP A 5 -5.04 -16.62 13.68
C TRP A 5 -3.60 -16.47 14.17
N ILE A 6 -2.95 -17.58 14.51
CA ILE A 6 -1.54 -17.65 14.89
C ILE A 6 -0.80 -18.44 13.82
N GLY A 7 0.23 -17.84 13.24
CA GLY A 7 1.01 -18.45 12.18
C GLY A 7 1.88 -19.61 12.65
N SER A 8 2.16 -20.54 11.72
CA SER A 8 3.04 -21.69 11.93
C SER A 8 4.04 -21.83 10.78
N GLY A 9 5.13 -22.58 11.02
CA GLY A 9 6.22 -22.74 10.06
C GLY A 9 6.91 -21.39 9.74
N PRO A 10 7.00 -20.98 8.47
CA PRO A 10 7.62 -19.69 8.10
C PRO A 10 6.86 -18.47 8.64
N TRP A 11 5.64 -18.66 9.12
CA TRP A 11 4.79 -17.62 9.72
C TRP A 11 4.78 -17.68 11.25
N GLN A 12 5.64 -18.47 11.88
CA GLN A 12 5.67 -18.58 13.33
C GLN A 12 5.84 -17.20 14.00
N GLY A 13 4.99 -16.90 14.98
CA GLY A 13 4.96 -15.63 15.70
C GLY A 13 4.12 -14.53 15.04
N TRP A 14 3.72 -14.69 13.78
CA TRP A 14 2.76 -13.79 13.14
C TRP A 14 1.35 -14.02 13.69
N ARG A 15 0.57 -12.94 13.81
CA ARG A 15 -0.82 -12.99 14.27
C ARG A 15 -1.71 -12.19 13.33
N LEU A 16 -2.91 -12.68 13.03
CA LEU A 16 -3.95 -11.89 12.38
C LEU A 16 -5.06 -11.70 13.41
N THR A 17 -5.25 -10.47 13.90
CA THR A 17 -6.08 -10.22 15.07
C THR A 17 -6.83 -8.88 14.99
N THR A 18 -8.04 -8.83 15.54
CA THR A 18 -8.74 -7.56 15.84
C THR A 18 -8.32 -6.98 17.19
N GLU A 19 -7.56 -7.77 17.96
CA GLU A 19 -6.90 -7.64 19.26
C GLU A 19 -5.87 -6.52 19.46
N HIS A 20 -5.78 -5.52 18.59
CA HIS A 20 -4.58 -4.67 18.48
C HIS A 20 -4.94 -3.19 18.37
N ALA A 21 -4.11 -2.29 18.91
CA ALA A 21 -4.38 -0.84 18.89
C ALA A 21 -4.51 -0.24 17.47
N ALA A 22 -3.91 -0.88 16.47
CA ALA A 22 -4.03 -0.51 15.05
C ALA A 22 -5.31 -1.03 14.38
N SER A 23 -6.01 -1.97 15.02
CA SER A 23 -7.31 -2.47 14.54
C SER A 23 -8.35 -1.37 14.72
N SER A 24 -8.97 -0.96 13.61
CA SER A 24 -10.04 0.04 13.59
C SER A 24 -11.32 -0.60 13.05
N PHE A 25 -12.47 -0.28 13.65
CA PHE A 25 -13.79 -0.74 13.21
C PHE A 25 -13.93 -2.27 13.12
N GLY A 26 -13.19 -3.02 13.96
CA GLY A 26 -13.22 -4.48 13.96
C GLY A 26 -12.53 -5.13 12.76
N GLN A 27 -11.72 -4.38 11.99
CA GLN A 27 -10.92 -4.95 10.91
C GLN A 27 -9.66 -5.62 11.46
N PRO A 28 -9.42 -6.91 11.16
CA PRO A 28 -8.23 -7.59 11.64
C PRO A 28 -6.97 -6.97 11.01
N VAL A 29 -5.92 -6.86 11.81
CA VAL A 29 -4.59 -6.41 11.38
C VAL A 29 -3.61 -7.56 11.45
N LEU A 30 -2.67 -7.60 10.50
CA LEU A 30 -1.57 -8.55 10.52
C LEU A 30 -0.48 -7.98 11.43
N VAL A 31 0.00 -8.75 12.39
CA VAL A 31 1.01 -8.36 13.37
C VAL A 31 2.19 -9.31 13.26
N ASP A 32 3.41 -8.78 13.19
CA ASP A 32 4.63 -9.58 13.16
C ASP A 32 5.06 -10.04 14.56
N PRO A 33 6.09 -10.91 14.67
CA PRO A 33 6.60 -11.37 15.96
C PRO A 33 7.14 -10.26 16.87
N ASP A 34 7.52 -9.11 16.30
CA ASP A 34 8.04 -7.94 17.03
C ASP A 34 6.91 -7.00 17.49
N GLY A 35 5.65 -7.32 17.17
CA GLY A 35 4.46 -6.55 17.55
C GLY A 35 4.14 -5.40 16.60
N ARG A 36 4.77 -5.31 15.43
CA ARG A 36 4.43 -4.31 14.42
C ARG A 36 3.18 -4.74 13.66
N ALA A 37 2.20 -3.84 13.60
CA ALA A 37 1.00 -4.05 12.80
C ALA A 37 1.20 -3.56 11.35
N TYR A 38 0.59 -4.32 10.45
CA TYR A 38 0.52 -4.10 9.02
C TYR A 38 -0.94 -3.95 8.62
N THR A 39 -1.24 -2.85 7.95
CA THR A 39 -2.54 -2.55 7.36
C THR A 39 -2.55 -2.99 5.89
N PRO A 40 -3.72 -3.03 5.22
CA PRO A 40 -3.77 -3.30 3.79
C PRO A 40 -2.87 -2.39 2.95
N VAL A 41 -2.66 -1.14 3.38
CA VAL A 41 -1.77 -0.17 2.69
C VAL A 41 -0.31 -0.61 2.72
N ASP A 42 0.11 -1.32 3.77
CA ASP A 42 1.48 -1.80 3.91
C ASP A 42 1.81 -2.97 2.97
N ILE A 43 0.78 -3.67 2.51
CA ILE A 43 0.91 -4.88 1.66
C ILE A 43 0.71 -4.56 0.18
N ARG A 44 -0.04 -3.50 -0.14
CA ARG A 44 -0.32 -3.10 -1.54
C ARG A 44 0.95 -2.63 -2.24
N ALA A 45 1.11 -3.07 -3.49
CA ALA A 45 2.20 -2.61 -4.35
C ALA A 45 2.08 -1.10 -4.59
N LYS A 46 3.17 -0.39 -4.30
CA LYS A 46 3.30 1.06 -4.50
C LYS A 46 3.99 1.31 -5.83
N VAL A 47 3.37 2.14 -6.67
CA VAL A 47 3.92 2.57 -7.95
C VAL A 47 4.34 4.03 -7.82
N TYR A 48 5.63 4.28 -8.02
CA TYR A 48 6.18 5.64 -7.96
C TYR A 48 6.16 6.30 -9.34
N GLN A 49 6.26 7.62 -9.37
CA GLN A 49 6.25 8.41 -10.60
C GLN A 49 7.28 7.95 -11.64
N SER A 50 8.47 7.53 -11.21
CA SER A 50 9.50 6.97 -12.08
C SER A 50 9.11 5.64 -12.69
N ASP A 51 8.46 4.77 -11.91
CA ASP A 51 8.06 3.45 -12.37
C ASP A 51 6.92 3.56 -13.35
N LEU A 52 5.92 4.39 -13.05
CA LEU A 52 4.83 4.68 -13.97
C LEU A 52 5.35 5.26 -15.28
N ALA A 53 6.23 6.27 -15.22
CA ALA A 53 6.82 6.87 -16.42
C ALA A 53 7.53 5.82 -17.30
N ARG A 54 8.29 4.91 -16.68
CA ARG A 54 8.93 3.79 -17.40
C ARG A 54 7.91 2.83 -18.01
N GLN A 55 6.86 2.47 -17.25
CA GLN A 55 5.83 1.53 -17.67
C GLN A 55 5.07 2.00 -18.91
N ILE A 56 4.74 3.29 -18.99
CA ILE A 56 3.98 3.87 -20.11
C ILE A 56 4.85 4.52 -21.19
N GLY A 57 6.18 4.33 -21.14
CA GLY A 57 7.10 4.90 -22.13
C GLY A 57 7.13 6.43 -22.16
N SER A 58 7.05 7.08 -21.00
CA SER A 58 6.94 8.54 -20.86
C SER A 58 8.00 9.13 -19.93
N THR A 59 7.98 10.45 -19.74
CA THR A 59 8.89 11.16 -18.82
C THR A 59 8.19 11.53 -17.52
N ARG A 60 8.95 11.75 -16.44
CA ARG A 60 8.37 12.22 -15.17
C ARG A 60 7.61 13.54 -15.34
N ALA A 61 8.13 14.46 -16.15
CA ALA A 61 7.46 15.74 -16.44
C ALA A 61 6.11 15.54 -17.15
N ALA A 62 6.02 14.57 -18.08
CA ALA A 62 4.76 14.23 -18.73
C ALA A 62 3.74 13.64 -17.75
N ILE A 63 4.18 12.83 -16.77
CA ILE A 63 3.32 12.36 -15.67
C ILE A 63 2.75 13.53 -14.87
N THR A 64 3.59 14.48 -14.44
CA THR A 64 3.12 15.69 -13.74
C THR A 64 2.11 16.47 -14.59
N GLY A 65 2.36 16.60 -15.89
CA GLY A 65 1.41 17.24 -16.80
C GLY A 65 0.07 16.50 -16.90
N ARG A 66 0.07 15.16 -16.87
CA ARG A 66 -1.15 14.34 -16.86
C ARG A 66 -1.94 14.51 -15.55
N ILE A 67 -1.27 14.58 -14.40
CA ILE A 67 -1.90 14.86 -13.11
C ILE A 67 -2.59 16.24 -13.15
N ASN A 68 -1.88 17.27 -13.60
CA ASN A 68 -2.41 18.64 -13.67
C ASN A 68 -3.61 18.77 -14.63
N ARG A 69 -3.66 17.93 -15.68
CA ARG A 69 -4.79 17.88 -16.63
C ARG A 69 -5.91 16.93 -16.19
N GLY A 70 -5.75 16.22 -15.07
CA GLY A 70 -6.73 15.25 -14.57
C GLY A 70 -6.80 13.95 -15.36
N THR A 71 -5.82 13.65 -16.22
CA THR A 71 -5.73 12.37 -16.96
C THR A 71 -4.90 11.32 -16.23
N LEU A 72 -4.37 11.67 -15.06
CA LEU A 72 -3.93 10.76 -14.01
C LEU A 72 -4.53 11.23 -12.68
N PRO A 73 -4.95 10.31 -11.80
CA PRO A 73 -5.44 10.66 -10.48
C PRO A 73 -4.33 11.27 -9.60
N PRO A 74 -4.70 12.00 -8.53
CA PRO A 74 -3.73 12.42 -7.51
C PRO A 74 -3.09 11.21 -6.83
N PHE A 75 -1.95 11.43 -6.15
CA PHE A 75 -1.26 10.38 -5.42
C PHE A 75 -2.10 9.83 -4.27
N ASP A 76 -1.99 8.52 -4.00
CA ASP A 76 -2.66 7.86 -2.88
C ASP A 76 -1.98 8.16 -1.53
N GLY A 77 -0.68 8.49 -1.57
CA GLY A 77 0.07 8.81 -0.37
C GLY A 77 1.52 9.16 -0.62
N VAL A 78 2.26 9.28 0.48
CA VAL A 78 3.69 9.58 0.51
C VAL A 78 4.36 8.57 1.43
N ASP A 79 5.49 8.00 1.02
CA ASP A 79 6.25 7.06 1.84
C ASP A 79 7.10 7.77 2.91
N SER A 80 7.81 6.97 3.73
CA SER A 80 8.64 7.48 4.83
C SER A 80 9.81 8.36 4.39
N VAL A 81 10.17 8.37 3.10
CA VAL A 81 11.24 9.21 2.54
C VAL A 81 10.69 10.36 1.69
N GLY A 82 9.38 10.62 1.75
CA GLY A 82 8.76 11.75 1.06
C GLY A 82 8.41 11.49 -0.40
N ARG A 83 8.49 10.24 -0.90
CA ARG A 83 8.13 9.91 -2.28
C ARG A 83 6.65 9.62 -2.40
N SER A 84 5.99 10.34 -3.28
CA SER A 84 4.59 10.12 -3.59
C SER A 84 4.39 8.83 -4.40
N TYR A 85 3.34 8.09 -4.10
CA TYR A 85 3.01 6.83 -4.75
C TYR A 85 1.53 6.74 -5.11
N TRP A 86 1.23 5.85 -6.06
CA TRP A 86 -0.11 5.29 -6.29
C TRP A 86 -0.12 3.82 -5.87
N PHE A 87 -1.29 3.29 -5.55
CA PHE A 87 -1.53 1.86 -5.64
C PHE A 87 -1.78 1.47 -7.08
N GLU A 88 -1.35 0.27 -7.47
CA GLU A 88 -1.56 -0.26 -8.81
C GLU A 88 -3.03 -0.20 -9.25
N SER A 89 -3.97 -0.47 -8.32
CA SER A 89 -5.40 -0.37 -8.57
C SER A 89 -5.87 1.02 -8.98
N THR A 90 -5.21 2.07 -8.49
CA THR A 90 -5.58 3.47 -8.74
C THR A 90 -5.21 3.90 -10.16
N ILE A 91 -4.15 3.31 -10.72
CA ILE A 91 -3.62 3.68 -12.04
C ILE A 91 -3.89 2.64 -13.13
N LYS A 92 -4.57 1.54 -12.80
CA LYS A 92 -4.84 0.42 -13.71
C LYS A 92 -5.54 0.83 -15.00
N ASP A 93 -6.48 1.79 -14.93
CA ASP A 93 -7.29 2.20 -16.08
C ASP A 93 -6.67 3.37 -16.88
N VAL A 94 -5.48 3.83 -16.48
CA VAL A 94 -4.79 4.98 -17.09
C VAL A 94 -3.38 4.64 -17.61
N THR A 95 -2.91 3.43 -17.32
CA THR A 95 -1.71 2.79 -17.89
C THR A 95 -2.01 2.13 -19.23
#